data_AF-A0A822HYS3-F1
#
_entry.id   AF-A0A822HYS3-F1
#
_cell.length_a   1.000
_cell.length_b   1.000
_cell.length_c   1.000
_cell.angle_alpha   90.00
_cell.angle_beta   90.00
_cell.angle_gamma   90.00
#
_symmetry.space_group_name_H-M   'P 1'
#
loop_
_entity.id
_entity.type
_entity.pdbx_description
1 polymer ?
#
loop_
_entity_poly.entity_id
_entity_poly.type
_entity_poly.pdbx_seq_one_letter_code
_entity_poly.pdbx_strand_id
1 'polypeptide(L)'
;TAGQEDYDRLRPLSYPQTDVFVVCFSVISPTSFTNITNKWMPEIRHHCPDKPVILCGTKIDLREDREYLNQLQQQNIQPIKHEQGQRLCRKIRAFKYVECSALTQKGLKQ
;
A
#
# COMPACT_ATOMS: atom_id res chain seq x y z
N THR A 1 -0.06 11.48 2.20
CA THR A 1 -0.91 12.49 1.52
C THR A 1 -2.32 11.95 1.34
N ALA A 2 -3.28 12.78 0.94
CA ALA A 2 -4.65 12.33 0.67
C ALA A 2 -4.71 11.40 -0.55
N GLY A 3 -5.34 10.23 -0.40
CA GLY A 3 -5.45 9.21 -1.44
C GLY A 3 -6.66 9.37 -2.39
N GLN A 4 -7.54 10.33 -2.10
CA GLN A 4 -8.75 10.61 -2.89
C GLN A 4 -8.38 11.31 -4.21
N GLU A 5 -9.18 11.06 -5.25
CA GLU A 5 -8.98 11.61 -6.60
C GLU A 5 -9.08 13.14 -6.64
N ASP A 6 -9.90 13.74 -5.78
CA ASP A 6 -10.05 15.19 -5.67
C ASP A 6 -8.73 15.92 -5.35
N TYR A 7 -7.75 15.20 -4.80
CA TYR A 7 -6.45 15.74 -4.42
C TYR A 7 -5.34 15.39 -5.42
N ASP A 8 -5.66 14.74 -6.55
CA ASP A 8 -4.66 14.31 -7.53
C ASP A 8 -3.82 15.48 -8.07
N ARG A 9 -4.41 16.67 -8.19
CA ARG A 9 -3.67 17.87 -8.64
C ARG A 9 -2.80 18.52 -7.55
N LEU A 10 -3.16 18.33 -6.28
CA LEU A 10 -2.46 18.94 -5.15
C LEU A 10 -1.35 18.06 -4.60
N ARG A 11 -1.49 16.72 -4.73
CA ARG A 11 -0.52 15.75 -4.21
C ARG A 11 0.91 15.95 -4.76
N PRO A 12 1.13 16.22 -6.06
CA PRO A 12 2.47 16.43 -6.60
C PRO A 12 3.20 17.61 -5.98
N LEU A 13 2.49 18.59 -5.40
CA LEU A 13 3.11 19.73 -4.72
C LEU A 13 3.90 19.31 -3.46
N SER A 14 3.62 18.12 -2.92
CA SER A 14 4.34 17.56 -1.77
C SER A 14 5.57 16.72 -2.17
N TYR A 15 5.80 16.48 -3.46
CA TYR A 15 6.89 15.60 -3.93
C TYR A 15 8.27 16.26 -4.03
N PRO A 16 8.42 17.58 -4.26
CA PRO A 16 9.74 18.22 -4.25
C PRO A 16 10.53 17.90 -2.99
N GLN A 17 11.82 17.64 -3.16
CA GLN A 17 12.75 17.30 -2.07
C GLN A 17 12.42 16.01 -1.29
N THR A 18 11.52 15.16 -1.81
CA THR A 18 11.29 13.83 -1.21
C THR A 18 12.49 12.92 -1.47
N ASP A 19 13.01 12.28 -0.42
CA ASP A 19 14.10 11.30 -0.52
C ASP A 19 13.62 9.87 -0.65
N VAL A 20 12.45 9.56 -0.09
CA VAL A 20 11.84 8.23 -0.13
C VAL A 20 10.31 8.33 -0.12
N PHE A 21 9.67 7.45 -0.88
CA PHE A 21 8.22 7.29 -0.86
C PHE A 21 7.84 6.04 -0.07
N VAL A 22 6.82 6.15 0.78
CA VAL A 22 6.14 5.00 1.37
C VAL A 22 4.77 4.89 0.72
N VAL A 23 4.56 3.83 -0.06
CA VAL A 23 3.31 3.59 -0.77
C VAL A 23 2.55 2.49 -0.04
N CYS A 24 1.36 2.82 0.44
CA CYS A 24 0.57 1.94 1.30
C CYS A 24 -0.62 1.34 0.55
N PHE A 25 -0.93 0.08 0.86
CA PHE A 25 -2.23 -0.54 0.58
C PHE A 25 -2.77 -1.19 1.85
N SER A 26 -4.07 -1.49 1.87
CA SER A 26 -4.69 -2.27 2.95
C SER A 26 -4.72 -3.74 2.57
N VAL A 27 -4.26 -4.63 3.46
CA VAL A 27 -4.24 -6.07 3.17
C VAL A 27 -5.64 -6.67 3.06
N ILE A 28 -6.67 -5.96 3.50
CA ILE A 28 -8.08 -6.36 3.35
C ILE A 28 -8.79 -5.66 2.18
N SER A 29 -8.08 -4.88 1.36
CA SER A 29 -8.66 -4.19 0.20
C SER A 29 -7.89 -4.49 -1.08
N PRO A 30 -8.33 -5.47 -1.88
CA PRO A 30 -7.72 -5.78 -3.18
C PRO A 30 -7.69 -4.59 -4.14
N THR A 31 -8.69 -3.72 -4.10
CA THR A 31 -8.72 -2.48 -4.89
C THR A 31 -7.52 -1.59 -4.56
N SER A 32 -7.23 -1.39 -3.27
CA SER A 32 -6.07 -0.59 -2.85
C SER A 32 -4.74 -1.19 -3.30
N PHE A 33 -4.64 -2.52 -3.34
CA PHE A 33 -3.47 -3.25 -3.82
C PHE A 33 -3.27 -3.07 -5.33
N THR A 34 -4.35 -3.20 -6.12
CA THR A 34 -4.32 -2.97 -7.57
C THR A 34 -3.98 -1.51 -7.92
N ASN A 35 -4.43 -0.54 -7.11
CA ASN A 35 -4.12 0.86 -7.31
C ASN A 35 -2.63 1.19 -7.18
N ILE A 36 -1.83 0.34 -6.52
CA ILE A 36 -0.37 0.50 -6.49
C ILE A 36 0.20 0.51 -7.90
N THR A 37 -0.18 -0.46 -8.74
CA THR A 37 0.32 -0.54 -10.12
C THR A 37 -0.38 0.39 -11.07
N ASN A 38 -1.67 0.64 -10.85
CA ASN A 38 -2.50 1.35 -11.82
C ASN A 38 -2.48 2.87 -11.64
N LYS A 39 -2.17 3.34 -10.43
CA LYS A 39 -2.23 4.77 -10.09
C LYS A 39 -0.94 5.24 -9.42
N TRP A 40 -0.61 4.68 -8.25
CA TRP A 40 0.42 5.26 -7.40
C TRP A 40 1.82 5.17 -7.99
N MET A 41 2.18 4.01 -8.54
CA MET A 41 3.51 3.84 -9.09
C MET A 41 3.71 4.65 -10.39
N PRO A 42 2.77 4.67 -11.36
CA PRO A 42 2.87 5.57 -12.50
C PRO A 42 3.00 7.04 -12.11
N GLU A 43 2.20 7.53 -11.16
CA GLU A 43 2.24 8.93 -10.70
C GLU A 43 3.60 9.29 -10.07
N ILE A 44 4.09 8.45 -9.14
CA ILE A 44 5.38 8.68 -8.48
C ILE A 44 6.52 8.64 -9.50
N ARG A 45 6.51 7.69 -10.45
CA ARG A 45 7.57 7.60 -11.46
C ARG A 45 7.53 8.76 -12.46
N HIS A 46 6.35 9.33 -12.73
CA HIS A 46 6.21 10.50 -13.58
C HIS A 46 6.87 11.74 -12.94
N HIS A 47 6.67 11.96 -11.64
CA HIS A 47 7.21 13.14 -10.95
C HIS A 47 8.60 12.93 -10.33
N CYS A 48 8.95 11.70 -9.97
CA CYS A 48 10.12 11.32 -9.19
C CYS A 48 10.66 9.95 -9.66
N PRO A 49 11.22 9.86 -10.88
CA PRO A 49 11.58 8.59 -11.51
C PRO A 49 12.54 7.74 -10.66
N ASP A 50 13.56 8.37 -10.08
CA ASP A 50 14.67 7.68 -9.42
C ASP A 50 14.50 7.50 -7.91
N LYS A 51 13.41 8.03 -7.32
CA LYS A 51 13.26 8.01 -5.87
C LYS A 51 12.90 6.61 -5.36
N PRO A 52 13.57 6.12 -4.29
CA PRO A 52 13.29 4.82 -3.72
C PRO A 52 11.86 4.76 -3.16
N VAL A 53 11.26 3.58 -3.25
CA VAL A 53 9.89 3.31 -2.80
C VAL A 53 9.93 2.16 -1.81
N ILE A 54 9.28 2.32 -0.67
CA ILE A 54 8.95 1.25 0.26
C ILE A 54 7.46 0.92 0.08
N LEU A 55 7.17 -0.34 -0.19
CA LEU A 55 5.79 -0.82 -0.28
C LEU A 55 5.33 -1.27 1.12
N CYS A 56 4.21 -0.76 1.60
CA CYS A 56 3.68 -1.05 2.94
C CYS A 56 2.27 -1.67 2.88
N GLY A 57 2.14 -2.91 3.36
CA GLY A 57 0.85 -3.55 3.60
C GLY A 57 0.33 -3.21 5.00
N THR A 58 -0.79 -2.49 5.08
CA THR A 58 -1.37 -2.01 6.34
C THR A 58 -2.54 -2.87 6.80
N LYS A 59 -2.92 -2.74 8.08
CA LYS A 59 -4.06 -3.42 8.72
C LYS A 59 -3.91 -4.95 8.78
N ILE A 60 -2.69 -5.44 9.05
CA ILE A 60 -2.44 -6.89 9.11
C ILE A 60 -3.16 -7.62 10.24
N ASP A 61 -3.60 -6.90 11.27
CA ASP A 61 -4.48 -7.41 12.32
C ASP A 61 -5.79 -7.97 11.74
N LEU A 62 -6.37 -7.31 10.74
CA LEU A 62 -7.61 -7.75 10.09
C LEU A 62 -7.44 -8.99 9.19
N ARG A 63 -6.19 -9.41 8.92
CA ARG A 63 -5.93 -10.67 8.20
C ARG A 63 -6.08 -11.89 9.13
N GLU A 64 -6.07 -11.67 10.45
CA GLU A 64 -6.20 -12.71 11.48
C GLU A 64 -7.56 -12.63 12.21
N ASP A 65 -8.34 -11.56 11.98
CA ASP A 65 -9.67 -11.34 12.58
C ASP A 65 -10.74 -12.21 11.93
N ARG A 66 -11.20 -13.24 12.65
CA ARG A 66 -12.21 -14.20 12.15
C ARG A 66 -13.55 -13.56 11.81
N GLU A 67 -14.01 -12.61 12.61
CA GLU A 67 -15.32 -11.97 12.38
C GLU A 67 -15.26 -11.11 11.12
N TYR A 68 -14.18 -10.35 10.97
CA TYR A 68 -13.95 -9.53 9.80
C TYR A 68 -13.77 -10.39 8.53
N LEU A 69 -13.02 -11.48 8.61
CA LEU A 69 -12.84 -12.42 7.49
C LEU A 69 -14.17 -13.04 7.03
N ASN A 70 -15.06 -13.39 7.96
CA ASN A 70 -16.39 -13.90 7.61
C ASN A 70 -17.20 -12.86 6.84
N GLN A 71 -17.14 -11.58 7.23
CA GLN A 71 -17.81 -10.49 6.51
C GLN A 71 -17.22 -10.29 5.11
N LEU A 72 -15.90 -10.32 4.96
CA LEU A 72 -15.25 -10.23 3.65
C LEU A 72 -15.62 -11.41 2.74
N GLN A 73 -15.74 -12.61 3.29
CA GLN A 73 -16.15 -13.80 2.54
C GLN A 73 -17.57 -13.66 1.98
N GLN A 74 -18.50 -13.07 2.73
CA GLN A 74 -19.86 -12.77 2.23
C GLN A 74 -19.83 -11.80 1.03
N GLN A 75 -18.80 -10.95 0.96
CA GLN A 75 -18.58 -10.03 -0.16
C GLN A 75 -17.67 -10.62 -1.26
N ASN A 76 -17.30 -11.91 -1.16
CA ASN A 76 -16.32 -12.57 -2.04
C ASN A 76 -14.96 -11.86 -2.11
N ILE A 77 -14.57 -11.15 -1.04
CA ILE A 77 -13.29 -10.47 -0.94
C ILE A 77 -12.31 -11.38 -0.20
N GLN A 78 -11.12 -11.57 -0.78
CA GLN A 78 -10.03 -12.30 -0.16
C GLN A 78 -8.94 -11.33 0.29
N PRO A 79 -8.42 -11.46 1.52
CA PRO A 79 -7.27 -10.68 1.95
C PRO A 79 -6.04 -10.94 1.09
N ILE A 80 -5.25 -9.90 0.89
CA ILE A 80 -3.96 -9.98 0.23
C ILE A 80 -3.00 -10.74 1.14
N LYS A 81 -2.42 -11.82 0.62
CA LYS A 81 -1.41 -12.63 1.30
C LYS A 81 -0.06 -11.93 1.29
N HIS A 82 0.79 -12.26 2.26
CA HIS A 82 2.14 -11.71 2.36
C HIS A 82 2.97 -11.92 1.08
N GLU A 83 2.89 -13.12 0.49
CA GLU A 83 3.57 -13.44 -0.77
C GLU A 83 3.12 -12.55 -1.95
N GLN A 84 1.85 -12.16 -2.00
CA GLN A 84 1.37 -11.28 -3.07
C GLN A 84 2.00 -9.89 -2.95
N GLY A 85 2.14 -9.37 -1.71
CA GLY A 85 2.87 -8.13 -1.43
C GLY A 85 4.34 -8.21 -1.82
N GLN A 86 5.02 -9.31 -1.50
CA GLN A 86 6.41 -9.54 -1.93
C GLN A 86 6.56 -9.58 -3.45
N ARG A 87 5.67 -10.29 -4.16
CA ARG A 87 5.66 -10.35 -5.62
C ARG A 87 5.44 -8.97 -6.23
N LEU A 88 4.51 -8.19 -5.68
CA LEU A 88 4.26 -6.82 -6.12
C LEU A 88 5.47 -5.92 -5.90
N CYS A 89 6.13 -6.01 -4.75
CA CYS A 89 7.35 -5.26 -4.45
C CYS A 89 8.43 -5.48 -5.52
N ARG A 90 8.65 -6.74 -5.92
CA ARG A 90 9.58 -7.07 -7.02
C ARG A 90 9.09 -6.52 -8.36
N LYS A 91 7.81 -6.66 -8.66
CA LYS A 91 7.19 -6.18 -9.91
C LYS A 91 7.37 -4.67 -10.10
N ILE A 92 7.18 -3.87 -9.05
CA ILE A 92 7.30 -2.41 -9.11
C ILE A 92 8.72 -1.89 -8.81
N ARG A 93 9.67 -2.81 -8.58
CA ARG A 93 11.05 -2.49 -8.18
C ARG A 93 11.11 -1.58 -6.94
N ALA A 94 10.23 -1.84 -5.98
CA ALA A 94 10.31 -1.19 -4.67
C ALA A 94 11.53 -1.72 -3.90
N PHE A 95 12.14 -0.85 -3.09
CA PHE A 95 13.32 -1.14 -2.28
C PHE A 95 13.05 -2.22 -1.24
N LYS A 96 11.89 -2.16 -0.58
CA LYS A 96 11.49 -3.12 0.46
C LYS A 96 9.98 -3.25 0.53
N TYR A 97 9.52 -4.45 0.89
CA TYR A 97 8.16 -4.71 1.32
C TYR A 97 8.12 -4.83 2.84
N VAL A 98 7.22 -4.09 3.48
CA VAL A 98 6.95 -4.18 4.92
C VAL A 98 5.46 -4.33 5.16
N GLU A 99 5.10 -4.91 6.30
CA GLU A 99 3.72 -5.04 6.74
C GLU A 99 3.56 -4.52 8.16
N CYS A 100 2.48 -3.80 8.43
CA CYS A 100 2.22 -3.26 9.75
C CYS A 100 0.74 -3.24 10.13
N SER A 101 0.50 -3.20 11.44
CA SER A 101 -0.78 -2.89 12.06
C SER A 101 -0.59 -1.63 12.89
N ALA A 102 -1.30 -0.57 12.53
CA ALA A 102 -1.33 0.65 13.33
C ALA A 102 -2.00 0.42 14.69
N LEU A 103 -3.00 -0.47 14.73
CA LEU A 103 -3.80 -0.78 15.91
C LEU A 103 -3.00 -1.57 16.96
N THR A 104 -2.36 -2.67 16.53
CA THR A 104 -1.59 -3.55 17.44
C THR A 104 -0.13 -3.13 17.56
N GLN A 105 0.28 -2.08 16.85
CA GLN A 105 1.66 -1.59 16.72
C GLN A 105 2.68 -2.59 16.12
N LYS A 106 2.21 -3.77 15.68
CA LYS A 106 3.05 -4.78 15.01
C LYS A 106 3.64 -4.19 13.73
N GLY A 107 4.96 -4.22 13.60
CA GLY A 107 5.68 -3.79 12.38
C GLY A 107 5.86 -2.28 12.19
N LEU A 108 5.49 -1.43 13.16
CA LEU A 108 5.61 0.03 13.02
C LEU A 108 7.03 0.60 13.24
N LYS A 109 7.89 -0.10 13.98
CA LYS A 109 9.24 0.39 14.40
C LYS A 109 10.40 -0.36 13.72
N GLN A 110 10.18 -0.92 12.54
CA GLN A 110 11.13 -1.82 11.85
C GLN A 110 11.97 -1.14 10.77
#